data_AF-A0AAD6CT26-F1
#
_entry.id   AF-A0AAD6CT26-F1
#
_cell.length_a   1.000
_cell.length_b   1.000
_cell.length_c   1.000
_cell.angle_alpha   90.00
_cell.angle_beta   90.00
_cell.angle_gamma   90.00
#
_symmetry.space_group_name_H-M   'P 1'
#
loop_
_entity.id
_entity.type
_entity.pdbx_description
1 polymer ?
#
loop_
_entity_poly.entity_id
_entity_poly.type
_entity_poly.pdbx_seq_one_letter_code
_entity_poly.pdbx_strand_id
1 'polypeptide(L)'
;MASEQQQTHLPAHLDPATYPRTQHNPTKNIHLTLTYTPLDVNTYLAQTSSPKAGANVLFLGTTRDTFEDRPVSQLSYTCYPPLALKTLTNIAEAAIETHQLIGVSIAHRMGVVPIGEASIAITISAGHRGAAWRAGEEVLEACKEKVEIWKREEFVDGGWSGGLMLIGMRREN
;
A
#
# COMPACT_ATOMS: atom_id res chain seq x y z
N MET A 1 26.17 28.49 31.35
CA MET A 1 26.23 27.09 30.87
C MET A 1 25.18 26.95 29.79
N ALA A 2 25.60 26.79 28.53
CA ALA A 2 24.69 26.67 27.40
C ALA A 2 24.05 25.27 27.44
N SER A 3 22.73 25.22 27.44
CA SER A 3 21.95 24.00 27.31
C SER A 3 22.09 23.45 25.90
N GLU A 4 22.82 22.33 25.76
CA GLU A 4 22.83 21.54 24.53
C GLU A 4 21.42 21.03 24.25
N GLN A 5 20.80 21.56 23.20
CA GLN A 5 19.56 21.02 22.67
C GLN A 5 19.86 19.66 22.05
N GLN A 6 19.41 18.60 22.72
CA GLN A 6 19.57 17.23 22.25
C GLN A 6 18.72 17.04 20.99
N GLN A 7 19.38 17.09 19.84
CA GLN A 7 18.77 16.92 18.53
C GLN A 7 18.24 15.48 18.45
N THR A 8 16.92 15.31 18.54
CA THR A 8 16.27 14.00 18.49
C THR A 8 16.45 13.42 17.09
N HIS A 9 17.44 12.55 16.91
CA HIS A 9 17.64 11.84 15.65
C HIS A 9 16.52 10.83 15.47
N LEU A 10 15.57 11.10 14.57
CA LEU A 10 14.57 10.10 14.18
C LEU A 10 15.30 8.85 13.67
N PRO A 11 14.93 7.63 14.12
CA PRO A 11 15.46 6.41 13.52
C PRO A 11 15.29 6.44 12.00
N ALA A 12 16.28 5.98 11.23
CA ALA A 12 16.25 6.10 9.77
C ALA A 12 14.99 5.50 9.12
N HIS A 13 14.36 4.49 9.74
CA HIS A 13 13.12 3.88 9.26
C HIS A 13 11.86 4.74 9.51
N LEU A 14 11.95 5.77 10.36
CA LEU A 14 10.90 6.76 10.61
C LEU A 14 11.14 8.09 9.89
N ASP A 15 12.31 8.29 9.29
CA ASP A 15 12.66 9.51 8.58
C ASP A 15 12.02 9.54 7.17
N PRO A 16 11.10 10.48 6.86
CA PRO A 16 10.51 10.62 5.54
C PRO A 16 11.52 10.90 4.42
N ALA A 17 12.70 11.46 4.71
CA ALA A 17 13.75 11.70 3.72
C ALA A 17 14.34 10.41 3.14
N THR A 18 14.09 9.27 3.79
CA THR A 18 14.52 7.94 3.32
C THR A 18 13.53 7.29 2.33
N TYR A 19 12.52 8.03 1.88
CA TYR A 19 11.50 7.59 0.94
C TYR A 19 11.72 8.20 -0.45
N PRO A 20 11.31 7.52 -1.55
CA PRO A 20 10.59 6.25 -1.55
C PRO A 20 11.47 5.07 -1.13
N ARG A 21 10.88 4.14 -0.39
CA ARG A 21 11.51 2.86 -0.05
C ARG A 21 11.00 1.83 -1.04
N THR A 22 11.90 1.31 -1.86
CA THR A 22 11.54 0.37 -2.93
C THR A 22 12.27 -0.97 -2.77
N GLN A 23 11.60 -2.06 -3.13
CA GLN A 23 12.23 -3.36 -3.35
C GLN A 23 11.84 -3.88 -4.73
N HIS A 24 12.79 -4.51 -5.42
CA HIS A 24 12.56 -5.07 -6.75
C HIS A 24 13.21 -6.45 -6.83
N ASN A 25 12.41 -7.45 -7.20
CA ASN A 25 12.90 -8.78 -7.56
C ASN A 25 12.73 -8.94 -9.09
N PRO A 26 13.82 -8.81 -9.88
CA PRO A 26 13.74 -8.88 -11.34
C PRO A 26 13.40 -10.27 -11.85
N THR A 27 13.74 -11.33 -11.11
CA THR A 27 13.49 -12.72 -11.53
C THR A 27 12.00 -13.07 -11.48
N LYS A 28 11.30 -12.62 -10.42
CA LYS A 28 9.85 -12.79 -10.26
C LYS A 28 9.03 -11.59 -10.75
N ASN A 29 9.69 -10.53 -11.26
CA ASN A 29 9.09 -9.24 -11.64
C ASN A 29 8.17 -8.64 -10.55
N ILE A 30 8.70 -8.56 -9.33
CA ILE A 30 8.00 -7.99 -8.17
C ILE A 30 8.54 -6.60 -7.89
N HIS A 31 7.66 -5.61 -7.79
CA HIS A 31 7.99 -4.23 -7.45
C HIS A 31 7.21 -3.81 -6.19
N LEU A 32 7.91 -3.37 -5.15
CA LEU A 32 7.29 -2.90 -3.92
C LEU A 32 7.70 -1.46 -3.68
N THR A 33 6.77 -0.58 -3.34
CA THR A 33 7.04 0.84 -3.09
C THR A 33 6.29 1.34 -1.87
N LEU A 34 7.00 1.96 -0.94
CA LEU A 34 6.42 2.85 0.08
C LEU A 34 6.87 4.28 -0.24
N THR A 35 5.95 5.23 -0.31
CA THR A 35 6.27 6.62 -0.70
C THR A 35 5.43 7.65 0.06
N TYR A 36 5.88 8.90 0.15
CA TYR A 36 5.06 10.03 0.60
C TYR A 36 4.46 10.85 -0.55
N THR A 37 4.86 10.56 -1.79
CA THR A 37 4.34 11.24 -2.99
C THR A 37 3.05 10.58 -3.49
N PRO A 38 2.21 11.29 -4.26
CA PRO A 38 1.10 10.68 -4.98
C PRO A 38 1.54 9.48 -5.82
N LEU A 39 0.64 8.50 -5.96
CA LEU A 39 0.87 7.24 -6.68
C LEU A 39 0.72 7.47 -8.19
N ASP A 40 1.78 7.19 -8.96
CA ASP A 40 1.76 7.26 -10.43
C ASP A 40 1.32 5.93 -11.05
N VAL A 41 0.06 5.90 -11.47
CA VAL A 41 -0.58 4.76 -12.12
C VAL A 41 0.18 4.25 -13.34
N ASN A 42 0.70 5.14 -14.18
CA ASN A 42 1.37 4.75 -15.42
C ASN A 42 2.68 4.02 -15.12
N THR A 43 3.41 4.49 -14.10
CA THR A 43 4.64 3.84 -13.64
C THR A 43 4.36 2.41 -13.16
N TYR A 44 3.34 2.22 -12.31
CA TYR A 44 3.04 0.88 -11.76
C TYR A 44 2.50 -0.10 -12.79
N LEU A 45 1.75 0.38 -13.80
CA LEU A 45 1.34 -0.45 -14.93
C LEU A 45 2.53 -0.83 -15.82
N ALA A 46 3.45 0.10 -16.07
CA ALA A 46 4.64 -0.15 -16.87
C ALA A 46 5.58 -1.19 -16.22
N GLN A 47 5.71 -1.17 -14.89
CA GLN A 47 6.55 -2.11 -14.13
C GLN A 47 6.17 -3.58 -14.34
N THR A 48 4.88 -3.88 -14.46
CA THR A 48 4.39 -5.27 -14.61
C THR A 48 4.09 -5.66 -16.06
N SER A 49 4.04 -4.69 -16.97
CA SER A 49 3.79 -4.93 -18.40
C SER A 49 4.82 -5.88 -19.02
N SER A 50 4.35 -6.80 -19.85
CA SER A 50 5.17 -7.82 -20.48
C SER A 50 4.55 -8.31 -21.79
N PRO A 51 5.36 -8.63 -22.82
CA PRO A 51 4.87 -9.30 -24.03
C PRO A 51 4.20 -10.66 -23.77
N LYS A 52 4.46 -11.26 -22.60
CA LYS A 52 3.85 -12.54 -22.18
C LYS A 52 2.46 -12.36 -21.56
N ALA A 53 2.09 -11.12 -21.18
CA ALA A 53 0.86 -10.84 -20.45
C ALA A 53 -0.30 -10.55 -21.39
N GLY A 54 -1.34 -11.39 -21.32
CA GLY A 54 -2.61 -11.16 -21.99
C GLY A 54 -3.61 -10.35 -21.15
N ALA A 55 -3.28 -10.07 -19.88
CA ALA A 55 -4.07 -9.24 -18.99
C ALA A 55 -3.18 -8.44 -18.04
N ASN A 56 -3.52 -7.15 -17.88
CA ASN A 56 -3.00 -6.28 -16.84
C ASN A 56 -4.18 -5.73 -16.05
N VAL A 57 -4.13 -5.85 -14.73
CA VAL A 57 -5.17 -5.35 -13.82
C VAL A 57 -4.52 -4.36 -12.87
N LEU A 58 -5.22 -3.25 -12.61
CA LEU A 58 -4.87 -2.25 -11.61
C LEU A 58 -6.02 -2.13 -10.63
N PHE A 59 -5.70 -2.21 -9.34
CA PHE A 59 -6.56 -1.78 -8.26
C PHE A 59 -6.00 -0.51 -7.62
N LEU A 60 -6.88 0.44 -7.31
CA LEU A 60 -6.58 1.64 -6.52
C LEU A 60 -7.50 1.69 -5.30
N GLY A 61 -6.91 1.78 -4.11
CA GLY A 61 -7.65 2.08 -2.88
C GLY A 61 -7.69 3.59 -2.66
N THR A 62 -8.85 4.19 -2.92
CA THR A 62 -9.03 5.65 -2.87
C THR A 62 -9.71 6.11 -1.57
N THR A 63 -9.24 7.21 -1.00
CA THR A 63 -9.87 7.85 0.16
C THR A 63 -11.27 8.35 -0.21
N ARG A 64 -12.28 7.90 0.55
CA ARG A 64 -13.67 8.37 0.42
C ARG A 64 -13.94 9.53 1.38
N ASP A 65 -14.94 10.33 1.08
CA ASP A 65 -15.41 11.48 1.88
C ASP A 65 -16.25 11.09 3.10
N THR A 66 -16.68 9.83 3.20
CA THR A 66 -17.47 9.32 4.34
C THR A 66 -16.93 8.01 4.91
N PHE A 67 -17.03 7.86 6.23
CA PHE A 67 -16.80 6.61 6.95
C PHE A 67 -17.87 6.45 8.04
N GLU A 68 -18.64 5.35 8.02
CA GLU A 68 -19.76 5.12 8.94
C GLU A 68 -20.72 6.33 9.07
N ASP A 69 -21.11 6.89 7.91
CA ASP A 69 -21.95 8.10 7.79
C ASP A 69 -21.37 9.39 8.39
N ARG A 70 -20.08 9.38 8.77
CA ARG A 70 -19.35 10.55 9.26
C ARG A 70 -18.48 11.16 8.16
N PRO A 71 -18.52 12.49 7.95
CA PRO A 71 -17.62 13.17 7.02
C PRO A 71 -16.16 13.05 7.45
N VAL A 72 -15.35 12.42 6.61
CA VAL A 72 -13.90 12.33 6.76
C VAL A 72 -13.28 13.58 6.12
N SER A 73 -12.25 14.16 6.73
CA SER A 73 -11.46 15.23 6.11
C SER A 73 -10.29 14.65 5.32
N GLN A 74 -9.59 13.67 5.91
CA GLN A 74 -8.44 12.99 5.30
C GLN A 74 -8.15 11.65 5.98
N LEU A 75 -7.37 10.82 5.29
CA LEU A 75 -6.73 9.65 5.88
C LEU A 75 -5.23 9.93 6.04
N SER A 76 -4.64 9.39 7.10
CA SER A 76 -3.18 9.38 7.25
C SER A 76 -2.66 7.99 7.52
N TYR A 77 -1.51 7.67 6.93
CA TYR A 77 -0.91 6.34 6.99
C TYR A 77 0.50 6.38 7.57
N THR A 78 0.77 5.47 8.49
CA THR A 78 2.12 5.24 9.03
C THR A 78 2.48 3.78 8.85
N CYS A 79 3.77 3.45 8.88
CA CYS A 79 4.20 2.07 8.78
C CYS A 79 5.51 1.82 9.53
N TYR A 80 5.82 0.55 9.74
CA TYR A 80 7.15 0.10 10.15
C TYR A 80 7.83 -0.52 8.92
N PRO A 81 8.62 0.26 8.14
CA PRO A 81 9.00 -0.12 6.78
C PRO A 81 9.74 -1.45 6.64
N PRO A 82 10.70 -1.78 7.52
CA PRO A 82 11.44 -3.04 7.38
C PRO A 82 10.52 -4.27 7.41
N LEU A 83 9.51 -4.26 8.28
CA LEU A 83 8.58 -5.38 8.40
C LEU A 83 7.49 -5.30 7.33
N ALA A 84 6.94 -4.12 7.06
CA ALA A 84 5.96 -3.93 5.99
C ALA A 84 6.48 -4.42 4.63
N LEU A 85 7.72 -4.07 4.26
CA LEU A 85 8.35 -4.55 3.02
C LEU A 85 8.59 -6.07 3.02
N LYS A 86 8.96 -6.65 4.16
CA LYS A 86 9.10 -8.10 4.30
C LYS A 86 7.76 -8.81 4.11
N THR A 87 6.70 -8.31 4.75
CA THR A 87 5.35 -8.87 4.64
C THR A 87 4.81 -8.73 3.20
N LEU A 88 4.99 -7.55 2.58
CA LEU A 88 4.64 -7.32 1.18
C LEU A 88 5.38 -8.25 0.22
N THR A 89 6.66 -8.51 0.47
CA THR A 89 7.44 -9.50 -0.30
C THR A 89 6.80 -10.87 -0.24
N ASN A 90 6.49 -11.35 0.96
CA ASN A 90 5.87 -12.67 1.14
C ASN A 90 4.51 -12.77 0.43
N ILE A 91 3.68 -11.70 0.50
CA ILE A 91 2.39 -11.65 -0.18
C ILE A 91 2.57 -11.70 -1.71
N ALA A 92 3.48 -10.89 -2.25
CA ALA A 92 3.76 -10.85 -3.67
C ALA A 92 4.27 -12.20 -4.19
N GLU A 93 5.23 -12.82 -3.49
CA GLU A 93 5.77 -14.12 -3.88
C GLU A 93 4.70 -15.22 -3.85
N ALA A 94 3.87 -15.26 -2.80
CA ALA A 94 2.77 -16.22 -2.71
C ALA A 94 1.76 -16.03 -3.86
N ALA A 95 1.45 -14.78 -4.23
CA ALA A 95 0.54 -14.49 -5.34
C ALA A 95 1.12 -14.91 -6.70
N ILE A 96 2.42 -14.64 -6.95
CA ILE A 96 3.13 -15.10 -8.15
C ILE A 96 3.03 -16.63 -8.28
N GLU A 97 3.32 -17.35 -7.19
CA GLU A 97 3.35 -18.82 -7.19
C GLU A 97 1.95 -19.43 -7.33
N THR A 98 0.96 -18.89 -6.63
CA THR A 98 -0.42 -19.41 -6.63
C THR A 98 -1.10 -19.20 -7.99
N HIS A 99 -0.93 -18.03 -8.61
CA HIS A 99 -1.65 -17.65 -9.82
C HIS A 99 -0.82 -17.69 -11.10
N GLN A 100 0.46 -18.09 -11.00
CA GLN A 100 1.42 -18.10 -12.12
C GLN A 100 1.49 -16.73 -12.82
N LEU A 101 1.61 -15.68 -12.02
CA LEU A 101 1.64 -14.31 -12.51
C LEU A 101 2.95 -14.01 -13.24
N ILE A 102 2.91 -13.03 -14.13
CA ILE A 102 4.07 -12.54 -14.88
C ILE A 102 4.73 -11.37 -14.14
N GLY A 103 3.97 -10.64 -13.33
CA GLY A 103 4.49 -9.56 -12.49
C GLY A 103 3.46 -9.04 -11.51
N VAL A 104 3.97 -8.44 -10.44
CA VAL A 104 3.21 -7.82 -9.36
C VAL A 104 3.89 -6.50 -9.00
N SER A 105 3.12 -5.41 -8.89
CA SER A 105 3.56 -4.19 -8.21
C SER A 105 2.60 -3.87 -7.06
N ILE A 106 3.15 -3.54 -5.90
CA ILE A 106 2.39 -3.06 -4.74
C ILE A 106 3.02 -1.76 -4.26
N ALA A 107 2.27 -0.67 -4.39
CA ALA A 107 2.69 0.64 -3.93
C ALA A 107 1.73 1.17 -2.87
N HIS A 108 2.26 1.70 -1.76
CA HIS A 108 1.46 2.32 -0.72
C HIS A 108 2.01 3.71 -0.37
N ARG A 109 1.10 4.69 -0.33
CA ARG A 109 1.38 6.05 0.08
C ARG A 109 1.24 6.21 1.60
N MET A 110 2.26 6.80 2.21
CA MET A 110 2.36 7.16 3.61
C MET A 110 1.99 8.63 3.83
N GLY A 111 1.80 9.02 5.08
CA GLY A 111 1.40 10.36 5.45
C GLY A 111 -0.06 10.64 5.06
N VAL A 112 -0.38 11.90 4.83
CA VAL A 112 -1.74 12.35 4.50
C VAL A 112 -2.10 11.99 3.05
N VAL A 113 -3.28 11.39 2.89
CA VAL A 113 -3.89 11.06 1.60
C VAL A 113 -5.28 11.73 1.55
N PRO A 114 -5.42 12.82 0.77
CA PRO A 114 -6.69 13.54 0.60
C PRO A 114 -7.80 12.67 0.01
N ILE A 115 -9.05 13.11 0.18
CA ILE A 115 -10.22 12.53 -0.49
C ILE A 115 -9.99 12.50 -2.00
N GLY A 116 -10.37 11.38 -2.63
CA GLY A 116 -10.23 11.18 -4.07
C GLY A 116 -8.84 10.72 -4.51
N GLU A 117 -7.85 10.72 -3.62
CA GLU A 117 -6.50 10.23 -3.90
C GLU A 117 -6.29 8.78 -3.44
N ALA A 118 -5.42 8.06 -4.16
CA ALA A 118 -5.12 6.66 -3.86
C ALA A 118 -4.08 6.53 -2.74
N SER A 119 -4.37 5.69 -1.76
CA SER A 119 -3.43 5.29 -0.70
C SER A 119 -2.65 4.04 -1.09
N ILE A 120 -3.22 3.16 -1.91
CA ILE A 120 -2.60 1.92 -2.35
C ILE A 120 -2.88 1.69 -3.84
N ALA A 121 -1.88 1.20 -4.57
CA ALA A 121 -1.98 0.71 -5.93
C ALA A 121 -1.43 -0.71 -6.02
N ILE A 122 -2.19 -1.63 -6.63
CA ILE A 122 -1.76 -3.00 -6.90
C ILE A 122 -1.88 -3.23 -8.40
N THR A 123 -0.79 -3.55 -9.08
CA THR A 123 -0.81 -3.97 -10.48
C THR A 123 -0.41 -5.42 -10.63
N ILE A 124 -1.16 -6.14 -11.45
CA ILE A 124 -0.94 -7.55 -11.73
C ILE A 124 -0.85 -7.73 -13.23
N SER A 125 0.14 -8.50 -13.70
CA SER A 125 0.16 -9.01 -15.07
C SER A 125 0.11 -10.53 -15.09
N ALA A 126 -0.72 -11.08 -15.97
CA ALA A 126 -0.89 -12.52 -16.13
C ALA A 126 -1.18 -12.90 -17.59
N GLY A 127 -0.98 -14.17 -17.94
CA GLY A 127 -1.33 -14.68 -19.27
C GLY A 127 -2.82 -14.52 -19.61
N HIS A 128 -3.69 -14.63 -18.60
CA HIS A 128 -5.14 -14.56 -18.77
C HIS A 128 -5.83 -13.77 -17.65
N ARG A 129 -6.92 -13.09 -17.99
CA ARG A 129 -7.68 -12.20 -17.08
C ARG A 129 -8.14 -12.86 -15.78
N GLY A 130 -8.51 -14.14 -15.81
CA GLY A 130 -9.05 -14.83 -14.64
C GLY A 130 -8.05 -14.99 -13.50
N ALA A 131 -6.76 -15.16 -13.81
CA ALA A 131 -5.69 -15.15 -12.81
C ALA A 131 -5.42 -13.73 -12.30
N ALA A 132 -5.37 -12.74 -13.19
CA ALA A 132 -5.08 -11.35 -12.83
C ALA A 132 -6.11 -10.75 -11.86
N TRP A 133 -7.41 -10.98 -12.10
CA TRP A 133 -8.48 -10.47 -11.22
C TRP A 133 -8.43 -11.07 -9.82
N ARG A 134 -8.34 -12.41 -9.72
CA ARG A 134 -8.30 -13.12 -8.44
C ARG A 134 -7.06 -12.73 -7.63
N ALA A 135 -5.89 -12.69 -8.27
CA ALA A 135 -4.67 -12.28 -7.62
C ALA A 135 -4.73 -10.83 -7.10
N GLY A 136 -5.30 -9.89 -7.85
CA GLY A 136 -5.42 -8.51 -7.41
C GLY A 136 -6.25 -8.36 -6.12
N GLU A 137 -7.38 -9.07 -6.04
CA GLU A 137 -8.24 -9.11 -4.85
C GLU A 137 -7.53 -9.80 -3.67
N GLU A 138 -6.95 -10.97 -3.89
CA GLU A 138 -6.24 -11.71 -2.83
C GLU A 138 -5.04 -10.95 -2.28
N VAL A 139 -4.27 -10.26 -3.13
CA VAL A 139 -3.15 -9.40 -2.69
C VAL A 139 -3.65 -8.24 -1.84
N LEU A 140 -4.76 -7.59 -2.23
CA LEU A 140 -5.34 -6.50 -1.46
C LEU A 140 -5.79 -6.97 -0.07
N GLU A 141 -6.52 -8.08 0.00
CA GLU A 141 -7.03 -8.61 1.26
C GLU A 141 -5.88 -9.07 2.18
N ALA A 142 -4.85 -9.73 1.61
CA ALA A 142 -3.65 -10.08 2.36
C ALA A 142 -2.88 -8.84 2.87
N CYS A 143 -2.84 -7.75 2.08
CA CYS A 143 -2.24 -6.50 2.52
C CYS A 143 -2.99 -5.90 3.71
N LYS A 144 -4.33 -5.87 3.64
CA LYS A 144 -5.18 -5.38 4.73
C LYS A 144 -5.02 -6.19 6.00
N GLU A 145 -4.86 -7.50 5.89
CA GLU A 145 -4.81 -8.40 7.05
C GLU A 145 -3.44 -8.37 7.74
N LYS A 146 -2.34 -8.29 6.97
CA LYS A 146 -1.01 -8.68 7.47
C LYS A 146 0.01 -7.55 7.50
N VAL A 147 -0.12 -6.54 6.63
CA VAL A 147 0.96 -5.57 6.44
C VAL A 147 0.94 -4.53 7.57
N GLU A 148 2.12 -4.21 8.08
CA GLU A 148 2.33 -3.28 9.18
C GLU A 148 2.25 -1.82 8.73
N ILE A 149 1.08 -1.47 8.19
CA ILE A 149 0.64 -0.13 7.82
C ILE A 149 -0.61 0.18 8.66
N TRP A 150 -0.61 1.34 9.32
CA TRP A 150 -1.70 1.79 10.16
C TRP A 150 -2.39 2.97 9.50
N LYS A 151 -3.73 2.98 9.58
CA LYS A 151 -4.57 4.06 9.05
C LYS A 151 -5.16 4.84 10.22
N ARG A 152 -5.12 6.17 10.12
CA ARG A 152 -5.87 7.08 10.99
C ARG A 152 -6.83 7.90 10.15
N GLU A 153 -8.09 7.92 10.57
CA GLU A 153 -9.14 8.77 10.02
C GLU A 153 -9.19 10.08 10.80
N GLU A 154 -9.24 11.19 10.08
CA GLU A 154 -9.48 12.51 10.64
C GLU A 154 -10.83 13.00 10.14
N PHE A 155 -11.68 13.46 11.04
CA PHE A 155 -13.05 13.89 10.74
C PHE A 155 -13.15 15.42 10.70
N VAL A 156 -14.14 15.93 9.98
CA VAL A 156 -14.36 17.38 9.81
C VAL A 156 -14.71 18.07 11.14
N ASP A 157 -15.27 17.33 12.10
CA ASP A 157 -15.62 17.81 13.45
C ASP A 157 -14.42 17.92 14.41
N GLY A 158 -13.20 17.60 13.95
CA GLY A 158 -11.98 17.61 14.76
C GLY A 158 -11.74 16.33 15.56
N GLY A 159 -12.60 15.30 15.42
CA GLY A 159 -12.35 13.98 15.98
C GLY A 159 -11.36 13.15 15.16
N TRP A 160 -10.76 12.13 15.78
CA TRP A 160 -9.99 11.09 15.08
C TRP A 160 -10.44 9.68 15.49
N SER A 161 -10.26 8.70 14.60
CA SER A 161 -10.24 7.26 14.92
C SER A 161 -8.97 6.65 14.35
N GLY A 162 -8.31 5.78 15.12
CA GLY A 162 -7.06 5.13 14.72
C GLY A 162 -7.11 3.64 15.02
N GLY A 163 -6.53 2.84 14.13
CA GLY A 163 -6.39 1.39 14.29
C GLY A 163 -5.26 0.81 13.45
N LEU A 164 -4.90 -0.45 13.71
CA LEU A 164 -4.29 -1.31 12.69
C LEU A 164 -5.14 -1.23 11.41
N MET A 165 -4.54 -1.42 10.24
CA MET A 165 -5.33 -1.83 9.08
C MET A 165 -6.05 -3.13 9.46
N LEU A 166 -7.28 -2.98 9.96
CA LEU A 166 -8.26 -4.01 10.28
C LEU A 166 -9.58 -3.47 9.73
N ILE A 167 -9.61 -3.20 8.43
CA ILE A 167 -10.86 -2.90 7.73
C ILE A 167 -11.41 -4.25 7.29
N GLY A 168 -12.25 -4.84 8.14
CA GLY A 168 -12.88 -6.12 7.84
C GLY A 168 -13.04 -7.08 9.01
N MET A 169 -13.24 -6.63 10.25
CA MET A 169 -14.09 -7.46 11.11
C MET A 169 -15.50 -7.39 10.53
N ARG A 170 -15.84 -8.42 9.76
CA ARG A 170 -17.23 -8.86 9.62
C ARG A 170 -17.77 -8.97 11.04
N ARG A 171 -18.56 -7.99 11.50
CA ARG A 171 -19.53 -8.31 12.55
C ARG A 171 -20.51 -9.24 11.86
N GLU A 172 -20.32 -10.54 12.07
CA GLU A 172 -21.39 -11.49 11.87
C GLU A 172 -22.58 -11.00 12.71
N ASN A 173 -23.77 -11.02 12.10
CA ASN A 173 -25.03 -10.89 12.83
C ASN A 173 -25.15 -11.95 13.91
#